data_AF-A0A3N4V7R1-F1
#
_entry.id   AF-A0A3N4V7R1-F1
#
_cell.length_a   1.000
_cell.length_b   1.000
_cell.length_c   1.000
_cell.angle_alpha   90.00
_cell.angle_beta   90.00
_cell.angle_gamma   90.00
#
_symmetry.space_group_name_H-M   'P 1'
#
loop_
_entity.id
_entity.type
_entity.pdbx_description
1 polymer ?
#
loop_
_entity_poly.entity_id
_entity_poly.type
_entity_poly.pdbx_seq_one_letter_code
_entity_poly.pdbx_strand_id
1 'polypeptide(L)'
;MAISRATGWSCVLASLAAFSAAAAEPRPEIARGPAQPQPVGAVHTVRQIPEACARLQGMFTGQAAAPYRFEAVRIDPACRPRARFVDAAQAQPSAARGWVLNDLIRVPNAACPSQQAVVRVWRKPGAAAPTRDGQGQTRLYLEQQRQAAAAGQLASLPQFAAQLQLEGEGCP
;
A
#
# COMPACT_ATOMS: atom_id res chain seq x y z
N MET A 1 3.98 23.40 75.52
CA MET A 1 5.18 24.00 74.89
C MET A 1 5.53 23.18 73.66
N ALA A 2 6.11 23.76 72.60
CA ALA A 2 6.33 23.06 71.34
C ALA A 2 7.57 22.15 71.37
N ILE A 3 7.65 21.16 70.48
CA ILE A 3 8.79 20.97 69.54
C ILE A 3 8.44 19.94 68.45
N SER A 4 8.93 20.25 67.25
CA SER A 4 8.80 19.58 65.96
C SER A 4 9.20 18.10 65.92
N ARG A 5 8.64 17.35 64.95
CA ARG A 5 9.36 17.00 63.70
C ARG A 5 8.41 16.45 62.62
N ALA A 6 8.83 16.57 61.36
CA ALA A 6 8.06 16.14 60.21
C ALA A 6 8.93 15.37 59.21
N THR A 7 8.45 14.20 58.80
CA THR A 7 8.84 13.44 57.61
C THR A 7 7.68 12.48 57.31
N GLY A 8 7.20 12.32 56.08
CA GLY A 8 7.67 12.89 54.81
C GLY A 8 7.79 11.81 53.73
N TRP A 9 6.79 10.95 53.57
CA TRP A 9 6.86 9.76 52.72
C TRP A 9 6.08 9.96 51.41
N SER A 10 6.67 10.69 50.48
CA SER A 10 6.11 10.87 49.14
C SER A 10 6.31 9.62 48.30
N CYS A 11 5.24 8.83 48.10
CA CYS A 11 5.24 7.77 47.09
C CYS A 11 5.30 8.36 45.68
N VAL A 12 6.52 8.44 45.12
CA VAL A 12 6.72 8.79 43.71
C VAL A 12 6.30 7.61 42.84
N LEU A 13 5.08 7.64 42.30
CA LEU A 13 4.68 6.73 41.23
C LEU A 13 5.46 7.07 39.96
N ALA A 14 6.43 6.23 39.63
CA ALA A 14 7.17 6.32 38.37
C ALA A 14 6.29 5.84 37.21
N SER A 15 5.53 6.76 36.60
CA SER A 15 4.75 6.51 35.39
C SER A 15 5.64 6.11 34.22
N LEU A 16 5.82 4.81 34.01
CA LEU A 16 6.47 4.24 32.83
C LEU A 16 5.66 4.59 31.57
N ALA A 17 6.09 5.65 30.88
CA ALA A 17 5.56 6.03 29.58
C ALA A 17 5.90 4.94 28.56
N ALA A 18 4.96 4.04 28.30
CA ALA A 18 5.08 3.00 27.29
C ALA A 18 5.07 3.65 25.89
N PHE A 19 6.26 3.96 25.37
CA PHE A 19 6.40 4.36 23.97
C PHE A 19 6.03 3.18 23.07
N SER A 20 4.79 3.18 22.58
CA SER A 20 4.33 2.35 21.48
C SER A 20 5.23 2.59 20.26
N ALA A 21 6.20 1.71 20.06
CA ALA A 21 7.10 1.77 18.92
C ALA A 21 6.30 1.53 17.63
N ALA A 22 5.88 2.62 16.98
CA ALA A 22 5.28 2.58 15.67
C ALA A 22 6.28 1.91 14.72
N ALA A 23 5.96 0.70 14.26
CA ALA A 23 6.83 -0.08 13.40
C ALA A 23 7.12 0.74 12.13
N ALA A 24 8.37 1.16 11.96
CA ALA A 24 8.78 2.04 10.87
C ALA A 24 8.38 1.42 9.52
N GLU A 25 7.64 2.18 8.70
CA GLU A 25 7.15 1.66 7.43
C GLU A 25 8.33 1.20 6.54
N PRO A 26 8.20 0.06 5.84
CA PRO A 26 9.24 -0.40 4.93
C PRO A 26 9.45 0.66 3.85
N ARG A 27 10.70 1.09 3.65
CA ARG A 27 11.04 2.13 2.67
C ARG A 27 10.49 1.77 1.28
N PRO A 28 9.72 2.66 0.62
CA PRO A 28 9.20 2.39 -0.71
C PRO A 28 10.33 2.32 -1.74
N GLU A 29 10.22 1.40 -2.70
CA GLU A 29 11.16 1.30 -3.82
C GLU A 29 11.15 2.56 -4.70
N ILE A 30 9.96 3.10 -4.95
CA ILE A 30 9.75 4.37 -5.64
C ILE A 30 9.32 5.40 -4.59
N ALA A 31 10.23 6.30 -4.24
CA ALA A 31 9.91 7.50 -3.48
C ALA A 31 9.60 8.65 -4.45
N ARG A 32 8.51 9.39 -4.21
CA ARG A 32 8.10 10.56 -4.98
C ARG A 32 7.93 11.75 -4.04
N GLY A 33 8.01 12.97 -4.59
CA GLY A 33 7.48 14.15 -3.90
C GLY A 33 5.95 14.06 -3.77
N PRO A 34 5.33 14.95 -2.96
CA PRO A 34 3.87 15.07 -2.94
C PRO A 34 3.33 15.38 -4.33
N ALA A 35 2.16 14.82 -4.65
CA ALA A 35 1.45 15.18 -5.88
C ALA A 35 0.92 16.62 -5.80
N GLN A 36 0.60 17.21 -6.95
CA GLN A 36 -0.10 18.49 -6.99
C GLN A 36 -1.43 18.38 -6.23
N PRO A 37 -1.83 19.38 -5.41
CA PRO A 37 -3.11 19.36 -4.70
C PRO A 37 -4.29 19.17 -5.66
N GLN A 38 -5.25 18.33 -5.28
CA GLN A 38 -6.38 17.98 -6.15
C GLN A 38 -7.68 18.61 -5.64
N PRO A 39 -8.49 19.24 -6.51
CA PRO A 39 -9.75 19.86 -6.11
C PRO A 39 -10.84 18.81 -5.81
N VAL A 40 -11.79 19.23 -4.98
CA VAL A 40 -12.99 18.44 -4.65
C VAL A 40 -13.83 18.23 -5.91
N GLY A 41 -14.39 17.02 -6.07
CA GLY A 41 -15.18 16.61 -7.22
C GLY A 41 -14.38 16.21 -8.47
N ALA A 42 -13.06 16.44 -8.51
CA ALA A 42 -12.23 16.08 -9.66
C ALA A 42 -11.61 14.68 -9.53
N VAL A 43 -12.01 13.78 -10.43
CA VAL A 43 -11.38 12.45 -10.58
C VAL A 43 -9.99 12.62 -11.18
N HIS A 44 -8.97 12.19 -10.45
CA HIS A 44 -7.57 12.25 -10.85
C HIS A 44 -6.95 10.85 -10.85
N THR A 45 -5.90 10.65 -11.66
CA THR A 45 -5.13 9.40 -11.66
C THR A 45 -4.03 9.47 -10.62
N VAL A 46 -4.07 8.56 -9.65
CA VAL A 46 -3.05 8.40 -8.60
C VAL A 46 -1.83 7.69 -9.19
N ARG A 47 -2.03 6.58 -9.91
CA ARG A 47 -0.98 5.83 -10.61
C ARG A 47 -1.56 4.89 -11.66
N GLN A 48 -0.80 4.62 -12.72
CA GLN A 48 -1.04 3.48 -13.62
C GLN A 48 -0.09 2.31 -13.28
N ILE A 49 -0.58 1.09 -13.47
CA ILE A 49 0.17 -0.17 -13.34
C ILE A 49 -0.08 -0.99 -14.63
N PRO A 50 0.67 -0.71 -15.71
CA PRO A 50 0.47 -1.36 -17.02
C PRO A 50 0.65 -2.88 -17.02
N GLU A 51 1.41 -3.41 -16.06
CA GLU A 51 1.61 -4.85 -15.86
C GLU A 51 0.33 -5.52 -15.39
N ALA A 52 -0.45 -4.83 -14.54
CA ALA A 52 -1.73 -5.30 -13.99
C ALA A 52 -2.94 -4.77 -14.77
N CYS A 53 -2.72 -4.02 -15.86
CA CYS A 53 -3.75 -3.31 -16.64
C CYS A 53 -4.65 -2.39 -15.79
N ALA A 54 -4.14 -1.86 -14.67
CA ALA A 54 -4.92 -1.14 -13.66
C ALA A 54 -4.52 0.34 -13.57
N ARG A 55 -5.51 1.23 -13.55
CA ARG A 55 -5.39 2.66 -13.25
C ARG A 55 -6.00 2.91 -11.89
N LEU A 56 -5.18 3.30 -10.93
CA LEU A 56 -5.61 3.78 -9.62
C LEU A 56 -6.09 5.22 -9.79
N GLN A 57 -7.36 5.46 -9.51
CA GLN A 57 -7.99 6.77 -9.58
C GLN A 57 -8.58 7.14 -8.22
N GLY A 58 -8.69 8.45 -7.97
CA GLY A 58 -9.36 8.93 -6.77
C GLY A 58 -9.94 10.33 -6.94
N MET A 59 -10.68 10.77 -5.92
CA MET A 59 -11.44 12.03 -5.93
C MET A 59 -11.76 12.45 -4.50
N PHE A 60 -11.41 13.67 -4.10
CA PHE A 60 -11.93 14.25 -2.86
C PHE A 60 -13.42 14.55 -3.02
N THR A 61 -14.26 14.11 -2.08
CA THR A 61 -15.72 14.13 -2.21
C THR A 61 -16.39 15.35 -1.60
N GLY A 62 -15.70 16.05 -0.68
CA GLY A 62 -16.29 17.08 0.17
C GLY A 62 -17.21 16.54 1.28
N GLN A 63 -17.31 15.22 1.45
CA GLN A 63 -18.20 14.58 2.43
C GLN A 63 -17.39 14.03 3.60
N ALA A 64 -17.57 14.60 4.80
CA ALA A 64 -16.76 14.22 5.99
C ALA A 64 -16.78 12.72 6.34
N ALA A 65 -17.90 12.03 6.07
CA ALA A 65 -18.04 10.58 6.31
C ALA A 65 -17.32 9.69 5.28
N ALA A 66 -16.97 10.23 4.11
CA ALA A 66 -16.32 9.50 3.01
C ALA A 66 -15.45 10.45 2.17
N PRO A 67 -14.42 11.11 2.75
CA PRO A 67 -13.80 12.32 2.20
C PRO A 67 -13.01 12.09 0.90
N TYR A 68 -12.64 10.84 0.60
CA TYR A 68 -11.94 10.47 -0.62
C TYR A 68 -12.49 9.15 -1.18
N ARG A 69 -12.94 9.18 -2.44
CA ARG A 69 -13.26 7.99 -3.24
C ARG A 69 -11.97 7.49 -3.88
N PHE A 70 -11.68 6.19 -3.79
CA PHE A 70 -10.51 5.55 -4.40
C PHE A 70 -10.90 4.24 -5.08
N GLU A 71 -10.49 4.07 -6.32
CA GLU A 71 -10.94 2.98 -7.19
C GLU A 71 -9.78 2.49 -8.08
N ALA A 72 -9.71 1.17 -8.29
CA ALA A 72 -8.82 0.56 -9.27
C ALA A 72 -9.63 0.14 -10.51
N VAL A 73 -9.50 0.90 -11.60
CA VAL A 73 -10.23 0.63 -12.85
C VAL A 73 -9.28 0.07 -13.92
N ARG A 74 -9.82 -0.61 -14.95
CA ARG A 74 -9.01 -1.09 -16.08
C ARG A 74 -8.49 0.11 -16.89
N ILE A 75 -7.23 0.05 -17.34
CA ILE A 75 -6.63 1.08 -18.23
C ILE A 75 -7.33 1.08 -19.59
N ASP A 76 -7.42 -0.08 -20.22
CA ASP A 76 -7.94 -0.28 -21.58
C ASP A 76 -8.55 -1.71 -21.69
N PRO A 77 -9.70 -1.92 -22.35
CA PRO A 77 -10.36 -3.23 -22.44
C PRO A 77 -9.54 -4.33 -23.11
N ALA A 78 -8.65 -3.99 -24.06
CA ALA A 78 -7.79 -4.91 -24.78
C ALA A 78 -6.45 -5.18 -24.06
N CYS A 79 -6.14 -4.46 -22.97
CA CYS A 79 -4.93 -4.65 -22.19
C CYS A 79 -4.84 -6.07 -21.61
N ARG A 80 -3.73 -6.76 -21.91
CA ARG A 80 -3.46 -8.13 -21.46
C ARG A 80 -2.57 -8.12 -20.21
N PRO A 81 -3.09 -8.49 -19.02
CA PRO A 81 -2.33 -8.40 -17.77
C PRO A 81 -1.20 -9.44 -17.71
N ARG A 82 -0.03 -8.98 -17.26
CA ARG A 82 1.18 -9.77 -16.96
C ARG A 82 1.39 -9.94 -15.44
N ALA A 83 0.63 -9.18 -14.64
CA ALA A 83 0.52 -9.26 -13.20
C ALA A 83 -0.97 -9.21 -12.81
N ARG A 84 -1.35 -9.70 -11.62
CA ARG A 84 -2.72 -9.56 -11.11
C ARG A 84 -2.84 -8.30 -10.25
N PHE A 85 -3.85 -7.47 -10.48
CA PHE A 85 -4.32 -6.58 -9.42
C PHE A 85 -5.28 -7.35 -8.50
N VAL A 86 -5.17 -7.14 -7.19
CA VAL A 86 -5.98 -7.82 -6.17
C VAL A 86 -6.38 -6.83 -5.08
N ASP A 87 -7.55 -7.06 -4.47
CA ASP A 87 -8.05 -6.20 -3.40
C ASP A 87 -7.10 -6.21 -2.18
N ALA A 88 -6.93 -5.05 -1.56
CA ALA A 88 -5.94 -4.87 -0.50
C ALA A 88 -6.41 -5.32 0.89
N ALA A 89 -7.72 -5.40 1.14
CA ALA A 89 -8.25 -6.00 2.37
C ALA A 89 -8.18 -7.53 2.31
N GLN A 90 -8.45 -8.13 1.15
CA GLN A 90 -8.23 -9.55 0.89
C GLN A 90 -6.75 -9.93 0.96
N ALA A 91 -5.90 -9.32 0.12
CA ALA A 91 -4.72 -10.03 -0.38
C ALA A 91 -3.45 -9.88 0.48
N GLN A 92 -2.89 -8.67 0.55
CA GLN A 92 -1.76 -8.21 1.40
C GLN A 92 -0.15 -8.21 0.86
N PRO A 93 -0.08 -6.79 0.84
CA PRO A 93 0.19 -5.80 1.93
C PRO A 93 0.60 -6.19 3.38
N SER A 94 1.86 -6.62 3.56
CA SER A 94 2.78 -6.48 4.71
C SER A 94 4.11 -7.20 4.38
N ALA A 95 5.26 -6.60 4.75
CA ALA A 95 6.58 -7.15 4.40
C ALA A 95 6.78 -8.62 4.86
N ALA A 96 6.25 -8.96 6.04
CA ALA A 96 6.31 -10.32 6.62
C ALA A 96 5.61 -11.42 5.79
N ARG A 97 4.81 -11.07 4.77
CA ARG A 97 4.19 -12.03 3.83
C ARG A 97 4.69 -11.86 2.39
N GLY A 98 5.82 -11.16 2.18
CA GLY A 98 6.42 -10.93 0.86
C GLY A 98 5.78 -9.79 0.05
N TRP A 99 4.96 -8.93 0.67
CA TRP A 99 4.53 -7.68 0.06
C TRP A 99 5.66 -6.65 0.15
N VAL A 100 6.22 -6.23 -0.98
CA VAL A 100 7.20 -5.14 -1.06
C VAL A 100 6.45 -3.82 -1.29
N LEU A 101 6.73 -2.78 -0.49
CA LEU A 101 6.16 -1.46 -0.73
C LEU A 101 6.83 -0.86 -1.98
N ASN A 102 6.11 -0.79 -3.08
CA ASN A 102 6.65 -0.36 -4.35
C ASN A 102 6.59 1.16 -4.53
N ASP A 103 5.60 1.84 -3.94
CA ASP A 103 5.36 3.27 -4.14
C ASP A 103 4.50 3.82 -2.99
N LEU A 104 4.80 5.05 -2.55
CA LEU A 104 4.07 5.76 -1.50
C LEU A 104 3.64 7.11 -2.06
N ILE A 105 2.36 7.22 -2.42
CA ILE A 105 1.83 8.37 -3.15
C ILE A 105 0.99 9.22 -2.20
N ARG A 106 1.34 10.49 -2.07
CA ARG A 106 0.66 11.47 -1.21
C ARG A 106 -0.04 12.50 -2.06
N VAL A 107 -1.36 12.58 -1.97
CA VAL A 107 -2.22 13.49 -2.75
C VAL A 107 -2.89 14.48 -1.80
N PRO A 108 -2.49 15.77 -1.77
CA PRO A 108 -3.12 16.78 -0.95
C PRO A 108 -4.53 17.16 -1.45
N ASN A 109 -5.44 17.49 -0.54
CA ASN A 109 -6.72 18.11 -0.88
C ASN A 109 -6.53 19.62 -1.10
N ALA A 110 -6.83 20.12 -2.30
CA ALA A 110 -6.67 21.55 -2.61
C ALA A 110 -7.61 22.46 -1.82
N ALA A 111 -8.75 21.94 -1.35
CA ALA A 111 -9.68 22.66 -0.47
C ALA A 111 -9.37 22.46 1.02
N CYS A 112 -8.46 21.56 1.38
CA CYS A 112 -8.14 21.23 2.77
C CYS A 112 -6.65 20.85 2.92
N PRO A 113 -5.73 21.82 3.01
CA PRO A 113 -4.28 21.56 2.98
C PRO A 113 -3.74 20.70 4.14
N SER A 114 -4.48 20.58 5.24
CA SER A 114 -4.19 19.66 6.34
C SER A 114 -4.45 18.19 5.98
N GLN A 115 -5.31 17.92 4.99
CA GLN A 115 -5.78 16.59 4.61
C GLN A 115 -5.11 16.08 3.34
N GLN A 116 -4.68 14.82 3.36
CA GLN A 116 -4.13 14.12 2.20
C GLN A 116 -4.63 12.67 2.11
N ALA A 117 -4.82 12.21 0.87
CA ALA A 117 -4.99 10.80 0.57
C ALA A 117 -3.61 10.16 0.38
N VAL A 118 -3.32 9.11 1.13
CA VAL A 118 -2.05 8.40 1.12
C VAL A 118 -2.26 7.00 0.59
N VAL A 119 -1.74 6.74 -0.61
CA VAL A 119 -1.92 5.48 -1.33
C VAL A 119 -0.61 4.70 -1.33
N ARG A 120 -0.61 3.58 -0.61
CA ARG A 120 0.49 2.63 -0.51
C ARG A 120 0.30 1.55 -1.58
N VAL A 121 1.13 1.56 -2.62
CA VAL A 121 1.08 0.56 -3.69
C VAL A 121 2.12 -0.51 -3.40
N TRP A 122 1.64 -1.73 -3.18
CA TRP A 122 2.45 -2.89 -2.86
C TRP A 122 2.58 -3.79 -4.09
N ARG A 123 3.76 -4.38 -4.29
CA ARG A 123 3.99 -5.47 -5.23
C ARG A 123 4.38 -6.75 -4.47
N LYS A 124 3.89 -7.89 -4.94
CA LYS A 124 4.38 -9.21 -4.54
C LYS A 124 5.07 -9.84 -5.74
N PRO A 125 6.36 -10.22 -5.63
CA PRO A 125 7.04 -10.95 -6.68
C PRO A 125 6.25 -12.20 -7.09
N GLY A 126 6.30 -12.53 -8.38
CA GLY A 126 5.83 -13.81 -8.88
C GLY A 126 6.86 -14.92 -8.64
N ALA A 127 6.60 -16.09 -9.20
CA ALA A 127 7.61 -17.14 -9.29
C ALA A 127 8.84 -16.67 -10.10
N ALA A 128 9.99 -17.28 -9.82
CA ALA A 128 11.23 -17.01 -10.55
C ALA A 128 11.12 -17.39 -12.04
N ALA A 129 11.94 -16.77 -12.89
CA ALA A 129 12.05 -17.16 -14.29
C ALA A 129 12.51 -18.63 -14.41
N PRO A 130 11.99 -19.42 -15.37
CA PRO A 130 12.37 -20.83 -15.49
C PRO A 130 13.85 -21.00 -15.84
N THR A 131 14.48 -21.99 -15.20
CA THR A 131 15.91 -22.30 -15.36
C THR A 131 16.28 -22.52 -16.84
N ARG A 132 17.47 -22.05 -17.22
CA ARG A 132 18.07 -22.35 -18.53
C ARG A 132 18.71 -23.72 -18.51
N ASP A 133 18.67 -24.41 -19.64
CA ASP A 133 19.38 -25.68 -19.84
C ASP A 133 20.90 -25.48 -19.95
N GLY A 134 21.65 -26.57 -20.11
CA GLY A 134 23.10 -26.55 -20.31
C GLY A 134 23.59 -25.88 -21.61
N GLN A 135 22.68 -25.41 -22.47
CA GLN A 135 22.94 -24.63 -23.69
C GLN A 135 22.52 -23.15 -23.51
N GLY A 136 22.13 -22.76 -22.29
CA GLY A 136 21.67 -21.40 -21.97
C GLY A 136 20.23 -21.10 -22.41
N GLN A 137 19.46 -22.09 -22.85
CA GLN A 137 18.11 -21.92 -23.40
C GLN A 137 17.02 -22.31 -22.39
N THR A 138 15.94 -21.54 -22.32
CA THR A 138 14.77 -21.89 -21.51
C THR A 138 13.76 -22.67 -22.37
N ARG A 139 13.62 -23.98 -22.14
CA ARG A 139 12.64 -24.83 -22.83
C ARG A 139 11.33 -24.89 -22.04
N LEU A 140 10.20 -24.61 -22.70
CA LEU A 140 8.86 -24.71 -22.10
C LEU A 140 7.95 -25.52 -23.03
N TYR A 141 7.55 -26.71 -22.60
CA TYR A 141 6.67 -27.59 -23.37
C TYR A 141 5.20 -27.27 -23.06
N LEU A 142 4.41 -26.99 -24.10
CA LEU A 142 3.03 -26.51 -23.96
C LEU A 142 2.14 -27.50 -23.19
N GLU A 143 2.32 -28.80 -23.45
CA GLU A 143 1.55 -29.89 -22.85
C GLU A 143 1.84 -30.01 -21.35
N GLN A 144 3.12 -29.87 -20.95
CA GLN A 144 3.51 -29.85 -19.55
C GLN A 144 2.99 -28.59 -18.83
N GLN A 145 3.02 -27.42 -19.49
CA GLN A 145 2.45 -26.19 -18.91
C GLN A 145 0.92 -26.27 -18.79
N ARG A 146 0.23 -26.94 -19.71
CA ARG A 146 -1.21 -27.24 -19.62
C ARG A 146 -1.53 -28.22 -18.47
N GLN A 147 -0.72 -29.26 -18.28
CA GLN A 147 -0.85 -30.18 -17.15
C GLN A 147 -0.59 -29.47 -15.81
N ALA A 148 0.46 -28.65 -15.72
CA ALA A 148 0.74 -27.82 -14.56
C ALA A 148 -0.39 -26.81 -14.27
N ALA A 149 -1.03 -26.24 -15.31
CA ALA A 149 -2.20 -25.39 -15.17
C ALA A 149 -3.39 -26.13 -14.54
N ALA A 150 -3.70 -27.32 -15.04
CA ALA A 150 -4.77 -28.17 -14.49
C ALA A 150 -4.48 -28.61 -13.04
N ALA A 151 -3.19 -28.82 -12.69
CA ALA A 151 -2.74 -29.15 -11.34
C ALA A 151 -2.61 -27.94 -10.39
N GLY A 152 -2.85 -26.70 -10.86
CA GLY A 152 -2.64 -25.48 -10.06
C GLY A 152 -1.17 -25.12 -9.80
N GLN A 153 -0.24 -25.76 -10.50
CA GLN A 153 1.22 -25.67 -10.33
C GLN A 153 1.89 -24.63 -11.25
N LEU A 154 1.13 -23.80 -11.97
CA LEU A 154 1.68 -22.73 -12.80
C LEU A 154 2.50 -21.72 -11.98
N ALA A 155 3.56 -21.21 -12.62
CA ALA A 155 4.35 -20.09 -12.12
C ALA A 155 3.42 -18.92 -11.71
N SER A 156 3.45 -18.54 -10.43
CA SER A 156 2.58 -17.50 -9.91
C SER A 156 2.90 -16.15 -10.55
N LEU A 157 1.90 -15.52 -11.15
CA LEU A 157 2.05 -14.16 -11.67
C LEU A 157 2.36 -13.18 -10.52
N PRO A 158 3.19 -12.14 -10.75
CA PRO A 158 3.34 -11.04 -9.82
C PRO A 158 1.98 -10.42 -9.47
N GLN A 159 1.85 -9.89 -8.27
CA GLN A 159 0.59 -9.30 -7.80
C GLN A 159 0.79 -7.86 -7.33
N PHE A 160 -0.21 -7.02 -7.52
CA PHE A 160 -0.26 -5.64 -7.04
C PHE A 160 -1.52 -5.42 -6.21
N ALA A 161 -1.39 -4.64 -5.15
CA ALA A 161 -2.50 -4.18 -4.33
C ALA A 161 -2.26 -2.72 -3.92
N ALA A 162 -3.31 -1.94 -3.73
CA ALA A 162 -3.20 -0.55 -3.29
C ALA A 162 -4.06 -0.31 -2.04
N GLN A 163 -3.44 0.16 -0.97
CA GLN A 163 -4.13 0.57 0.25
C GLN A 163 -4.28 2.09 0.28
N LEU A 164 -5.51 2.56 0.51
CA LEU A 164 -5.77 3.95 0.87
C LEU A 164 -5.69 4.11 2.39
N GLN A 165 -5.07 5.21 2.82
CA GLN A 165 -5.29 5.81 4.13
C GLN A 165 -5.56 7.30 3.94
N LEU A 166 -6.39 7.90 4.79
CA LEU A 166 -6.47 9.35 4.94
C LEU A 166 -5.54 9.76 6.08
N GLU A 167 -4.70 10.77 5.85
CA GLU A 167 -3.84 11.37 6.87
C GLU A 167 -4.18 12.87 6.98
N GLY A 168 -4.15 13.38 8.21
CA GLY A 168 -4.59 14.74 8.55
C GLY A 168 -6.01 14.83 9.09
N GLU A 169 -6.32 15.95 9.73
CA GLU A 169 -7.67 16.24 10.23
C GLU A 169 -8.60 16.66 9.08
N GLY A 170 -9.90 16.39 9.22
CA GLY A 170 -10.91 16.92 8.30
C GLY A 170 -11.07 18.42 8.49
N CYS A 171 -11.29 19.16 7.39
CA CYS A 171 -11.62 20.58 7.49
C CYS A 171 -13.02 20.80 8.08
N PRO A 172 -13.24 21.89 8.84
CA PRO A 172 -14.53 22.28 9.37
C PRO A 172 -15.51 22.79 8.28
#